data_AF-A0A961JZQ2-F1
#
_entry.id   AF-A0A961JZQ2-F1
#
_cell.length_a   1.000
_cell.length_b   1.000
_cell.length_c   1.000
_cell.angle_alpha   90.00
_cell.angle_beta   90.00
_cell.angle_gamma   90.00
#
_symmetry.space_group_name_H-M   'P 1'
#
loop_
_entity.id
_entity.type
_entity.pdbx_description
1 polymer ?
#
loop_
_entity_poly.entity_id
_entity_poly.type
_entity_poly.pdbx_seq_one_letter_code
_entity_poly.pdbx_strand_id
1 'polypeptide(L)' 'MLIVIAFILGALFGWRKARLRGGDRLDRLQYSAVHGILFALVTLALVVMLQRLGVL' A
#
# COMPACT_ATOMS: atom_id res chain seq x y z
N MET A 1 7.94 8.08 8.08
CA MET A 1 8.57 7.60 6.83
C MET A 1 8.07 6.21 6.42
N LEU A 2 8.05 5.22 7.32
CA LEU A 2 7.57 3.84 7.04
C LEU A 2 6.21 3.75 6.32
N ILE A 3 5.20 4.46 6.81
CA ILE A 3 3.85 4.43 6.22
C ILE A 3 3.85 4.96 4.78
N VAL A 4 4.60 6.04 4.51
CA VAL A 4 4.71 6.63 3.16
C VAL A 4 5.43 5.67 2.21
N ILE A 5 6.51 5.03 2.67
CA ILE A 5 7.23 4.01 1.90
C ILE A 5 6.30 2.83 1.57
N ALA A 6 5.57 2.32 2.57
CA ALA A 6 4.61 1.25 2.37
C ALA A 6 3.49 1.63 1.39
N PHE A 7 2.98 2.86 1.49
CA PHE A 7 1.99 3.39 0.55
C PHE A 7 2.53 3.38 -0.89
N ILE A 8 3.75 3.89 -1.12
CA ILE A 8 4.36 3.93 -2.45
C ILE A 8 4.56 2.52 -3.00
N LEU A 9 5.04 1.57 -2.17
CA LEU A 9 5.20 0.17 -2.57
C LEU A 9 3.85 -0.47 -2.93
N GLY A 10 2.82 -0.25 -2.11
CA GLY A 10 1.47 -0.71 -2.38
C GLY A 10 0.91 -0.11 -3.68
N ALA A 11 1.13 1.19 -3.90
CA ALA A 11 0.68 1.87 -5.11
C ALA A 11 1.35 1.34 -6.38
N LEU A 12 2.67 1.14 -6.35
CA LEU A 12 3.43 0.54 -7.45
C LEU A 12 2.97 -0.90 -7.74
N PHE A 13 2.70 -1.68 -6.69
CA PHE A 13 2.14 -3.02 -6.81
C PHE A 13 0.75 -3.00 -7.47
N GLY A 14 -0.13 -2.11 -7.02
CA GLY A 14 -1.46 -1.89 -7.60
C GLY A 14 -1.39 -1.52 -9.08
N TRP A 15 -0.54 -0.56 -9.44
CA TRP A 15 -0.30 -0.15 -10.82
C TRP A 15 0.13 -1.33 -11.70
N ARG A 16 1.13 -2.11 -11.24
CA ARG A 16 1.64 -3.27 -11.98
C ARG A 16 0.55 -4.32 -12.16
N LYS A 17 -0.24 -4.60 -11.12
CA LYS A 17 -1.32 -5.59 -11.16
C LYS A 17 -2.43 -5.18 -12.13
N ALA A 18 -2.84 -3.91 -12.16
CA ALA A 18 -3.81 -3.41 -13.12
C ALA A 18 -3.27 -3.46 -14.56
N ARG A 19 -2.00 -3.10 -14.77
CA ARG A 19 -1.34 -3.19 -16.08
C ARG A 19 -1.31 -4.63 -16.60
N LEU A 20 -0.98 -5.61 -15.75
CA LEU A 20 -0.97 -7.03 -16.12
C LEU A 20 -2.36 -7.58 -16.45
N ARG A 21 -3.42 -6.95 -15.96
CA ARG A 21 -4.82 -7.31 -16.25
C ARG A 21 -5.39 -6.57 -17.46
N GLY A 22 -4.58 -5.78 -18.17
CA GLY A 22 -5.03 -5.00 -19.32
C GLY A 22 -5.90 -3.79 -18.96
N GLY A 23 -5.91 -3.36 -17.69
CA GLY A 23 -6.69 -2.21 -17.24
C GLY A 23 -6.20 -0.89 -17.83
N ASP A 24 -7.11 0.06 -17.97
CA ASP A 24 -6.85 1.36 -18.57
C ASP A 24 -6.07 2.31 -17.60
N ARG A 25 -6.05 3.62 -17.87
CA ARG A 25 -5.37 4.58 -16.97
C ARG A 25 -6.12 4.75 -15.64
N LEU A 26 -7.45 4.79 -15.67
CA LEU A 26 -8.27 4.97 -14.46
C LEU A 26 -8.21 3.71 -13.59
N ASP A 27 -8.25 2.52 -14.18
CA ASP A 27 -8.06 1.25 -13.47
C ASP A 27 -6.73 1.21 -12.74
N ARG A 28 -5.66 1.64 -13.43
CA ARG A 28 -4.32 1.68 -12.85
C ARG A 28 -4.23 2.66 -11.68
N LEU A 29 -4.83 3.83 -11.79
CA LEU A 29 -4.90 4.81 -10.69
C LEU A 29 -5.70 4.27 -9.51
N GLN A 30 -6.87 3.68 -9.77
CA GLN A 30 -7.71 3.09 -8.74
C GLN A 30 -7.01 1.94 -8.01
N TYR A 31 -6.39 1.01 -8.75
CA TYR A 31 -5.62 -0.07 -8.14
C TYR A 31 -4.44 0.44 -7.33
N SER A 32 -3.74 1.47 -7.82
CA SER A 32 -2.64 2.10 -7.09
C SER A 32 -3.12 2.71 -5.78
N ALA A 33 -4.22 3.47 -5.80
CA ALA A 33 -4.79 4.06 -4.60
C ALA A 33 -5.23 2.99 -3.60
N VAL A 34 -5.97 1.96 -4.05
CA VAL A 34 -6.46 0.89 -3.18
C VAL A 34 -5.31 0.10 -2.54
N HIS A 35 -4.31 -0.33 -3.32
CA HIS A 35 -3.20 -1.11 -2.76
C HIS A 35 -2.26 -0.24 -1.92
N GLY A 36 -2.08 1.03 -2.28
CA GLY A 36 -1.32 1.99 -1.47
C GLY A 36 -1.96 2.21 -0.10
N ILE A 37 -3.26 2.49 -0.06
CA ILE A 37 -4.01 2.65 1.20
C ILE A 37 -3.95 1.37 2.02
N LEU A 38 -4.17 0.20 1.40
CA LEU A 38 -4.11 -1.08 2.10
C LEU A 38 -2.74 -1.30 2.78
N PHE A 39 -1.64 -1.07 2.07
CA PHE A 39 -0.29 -1.21 2.62
C PHE A 39 -0.01 -0.21 3.73
N ALA A 40 -0.48 1.03 3.58
CA ALA A 40 -0.35 2.06 4.61
C ALA A 40 -1.10 1.67 5.89
N LEU A 41 -2.33 1.17 5.77
CA LEU A 41 -3.15 0.74 6.90
C LEU A 41 -2.56 -0.48 7.62
N VAL A 42 -2.10 -1.49 6.86
CA VAL A 42 -1.41 -2.67 7.43
C VAL A 42 -0.15 -2.23 8.17
N THR A 43 0.65 -1.35 7.57
CA THR A 43 1.88 -0.85 8.20
C THR A 43 1.58 -0.05 9.46
N LEU A 44 0.56 0.82 9.43
CA LEU A 44 0.12 1.58 10.61
C LEU A 44 -0.30 0.62 11.74
N ALA A 45 -1.13 -0.37 11.43
CA ALA A 45 -1.58 -1.36 12.41
C ALA A 45 -0.40 -2.13 13.01
N LEU A 46 0.54 -2.60 12.18
CA LEU A 46 1.74 -3.30 12.63
C LEU A 46 2.62 -2.43 13.52
N VAL A 47 2.87 -1.17 13.13
CA VAL A 47 3.66 -0.23 13.93
C VAL A 47 3.01 -0.02 15.30
N VAL A 48 1.70 0.22 15.34
CA VAL A 48 0.97 0.36 16.61
C VAL A 48 1.09 -0.90 17.46
N MET A 49 0.90 -2.09 16.88
CA MET A 49 1.01 -3.36 17.61
C MET A 49 2.42 -3.58 18.18
N LEU A 50 3.45 -3.36 17.37
CA LEU A 50 4.85 -3.53 17.80
C LEU A 50 5.23 -2.53 18.89
N GLN A 51 4.75 -1.29 18.79
CA GLN A 51 4.95 -0.27 19.82
C GLN A 51 4.21 -0.63 21.12
N ARG A 52 3.03 -1.28 21.05
CA ARG A 52 2.32 -1.80 22.23
C ARG A 52 3.02 -3.00 22.87
N LEU A 53 3.72 -3.79 22.07
CA LEU A 53 4.52 -4.93 22.54
C LEU A 53 5.91 -4.52 23.06
N GLY A 54 6.30 -3.24 22.92
CA GLY A 54 7.61 -2.73 23.34
C GLY A 54 8.77 -3.17 22.45
N VAL A 55 8.49 -3.56 21.20
CA VAL A 55 9.50 -4.01 20.22
C VAL A 55 10.04 -2.86 19.37
N LEU A 56 9.24 -1.79 19.22
CA LEU A 56 9.57 -0.52 18.58
C LEU A 56 9.41 0.61 19.60
#